data_AF-A0A2D5N511-F1
#
_entry.id   AF-A0A2D5N511-F1
#
_cell.length_a   1.000
_cell.length_b   1.000
_cell.length_c   1.000
_cell.angle_alpha   90.00
_cell.angle_beta   90.00
_cell.angle_gamma   90.00
#
_symmetry.space_group_name_H-M   'P 1'
#
loop_
_entity.id
_entity.type
_entity.pdbx_description
1 polymer ?
#
loop_
_entity_poly.entity_id
_entity_poly.type
_entity_poly.pdbx_seq_one_letter_code
_entity_poly.pdbx_strand_id
1 'polypeptide(L)'
;MRNILASNFMFFILLCFLSCHNKEESKDKNNSFPDWEAIANKLLERSDLVEGEKVVLVAKPGDFDPLIELLVKKIPKTGAIYLGTFSVNPNKIPREWETDFIKQARGKNKEDLTDYLMQVDLGIMMPGTIPTDLEYASMQDVLRKDKGRAIHFHWSGAYNLSGEAIEIDNIKSEYYQKVFLDTDYIKLGKIQRSFESAIRNNWVSITTPRGTNIKFKIGNRPVTKQDGNASSKRELQLNLIDREIELPSGAIRVAPIEETVEGTIAFPNSIWNGEKVEDLMLTFNAGKVIKIECTIGKDAVKAELDSAGEAGYSFREFALGFNPLLAIPKKNPWIPYYGYGAGVVRLSLGDNSELGGNVKGG
;
A
#
# COMPACT_ATOMS: atom_id res chain seq x y z
N MET A 1 -11.85 -76.54 40.07
CA MET A 1 -10.95 -76.04 39.00
C MET A 1 -11.74 -75.11 38.11
N ARG A 2 -11.34 -73.83 38.03
CA ARG A 2 -11.66 -72.79 37.01
C ARG A 2 -13.13 -72.49 36.62
N ASN A 3 -13.56 -71.32 37.10
CA ASN A 3 -14.36 -70.21 36.54
C ASN A 3 -14.94 -70.30 35.11
N ILE A 4 -16.16 -69.75 34.95
CA ILE A 4 -16.52 -68.50 34.21
C ILE A 4 -17.99 -68.18 34.60
N LEU A 5 -18.19 -67.18 35.47
CA LEU A 5 -18.71 -65.81 35.20
C LEU A 5 -20.14 -65.75 34.64
N ALA A 6 -21.10 -65.45 35.53
CA ALA A 6 -22.46 -65.06 35.22
C ALA A 6 -22.71 -63.61 35.67
N SER A 7 -23.31 -62.86 34.74
CA SER A 7 -23.83 -61.49 34.83
C SER A 7 -24.58 -61.19 36.12
N ASN A 8 -24.41 -59.99 36.67
CA ASN A 8 -25.53 -59.27 37.29
C ASN A 8 -25.29 -57.76 37.43
N PHE A 9 -26.36 -57.05 37.10
CA PHE A 9 -26.63 -55.61 37.18
C PHE A 9 -26.27 -54.99 38.54
N MET A 10 -25.69 -53.79 38.52
CA MET A 10 -25.70 -52.89 39.69
C MET A 10 -26.00 -51.45 39.27
N PHE A 11 -27.02 -50.89 39.91
CA PHE A 11 -27.62 -49.57 39.74
C PHE A 11 -26.70 -48.51 40.37
N PHE A 12 -26.33 -47.46 39.64
CA PHE A 12 -25.64 -46.29 40.21
C PHE A 12 -26.53 -45.04 40.10
N ILE A 13 -26.91 -44.51 41.26
CA ILE A 13 -27.62 -43.23 41.43
C ILE A 13 -26.59 -42.12 41.27
N LEU A 14 -26.74 -41.29 40.23
CA LEU A 14 -25.91 -40.11 39.99
C LEU A 14 -26.55 -38.90 40.68
N LEU A 15 -25.90 -38.38 41.74
CA LEU A 15 -26.27 -37.10 42.35
C LEU A 15 -25.81 -35.95 41.43
N CYS A 16 -26.77 -35.21 40.89
CA CYS A 16 -26.53 -33.95 40.20
C CYS A 16 -26.23 -32.82 41.19
N PHE A 17 -25.00 -32.32 41.23
CA PHE A 17 -24.69 -31.01 41.79
C PHE A 17 -24.87 -29.96 40.68
N LEU A 18 -25.96 -29.19 40.75
CA LEU A 18 -26.13 -27.95 40.01
C LEU A 18 -25.21 -26.88 40.60
N SER A 19 -24.06 -26.66 39.97
CA SER A 19 -23.31 -25.41 40.17
C SER A 19 -23.87 -24.38 39.19
N CYS A 20 -24.64 -23.43 39.72
CA CYS A 20 -24.99 -22.21 39.02
C CYS A 20 -23.71 -21.39 38.84
N HIS A 21 -23.04 -21.54 37.70
CA HIS A 21 -22.11 -20.53 37.24
C HIS A 21 -22.92 -19.38 36.63
N ASN A 22 -22.92 -18.25 37.31
CA ASN A 22 -23.35 -16.98 36.75
C ASN A 22 -22.60 -16.78 35.42
N LYS A 23 -23.35 -16.80 34.31
CA LYS A 23 -22.91 -16.13 33.09
C LYS A 23 -22.77 -14.66 33.45
N GLU A 24 -21.54 -14.22 33.73
CA GLU A 24 -21.18 -12.85 33.43
C GLU A 24 -21.36 -12.70 31.93
N GLU A 25 -22.51 -12.17 31.52
CA GLU A 25 -22.65 -11.50 30.24
C GLU A 25 -21.50 -10.48 30.19
N SER A 26 -20.49 -10.80 29.39
CA SER A 26 -19.47 -9.84 29.02
C SER A 26 -20.21 -8.68 28.38
N LYS A 27 -20.35 -7.59 29.14
CA LYS A 27 -20.88 -6.31 28.69
C LYS A 27 -20.33 -6.05 27.29
N ASP A 28 -21.24 -5.82 26.35
CA ASP A 28 -20.96 -5.37 25.00
C ASP A 28 -19.74 -4.45 25.00
N LYS A 29 -18.61 -4.97 24.51
CA LYS A 29 -17.65 -4.08 23.89
C LYS A 29 -18.40 -3.57 22.67
N ASN A 30 -18.89 -2.33 22.75
CA ASN A 30 -19.02 -1.49 21.57
C ASN A 30 -17.62 -1.42 20.94
N ASN A 31 -17.23 -2.46 20.20
CA ASN A 31 -16.08 -2.43 19.33
C ASN A 31 -16.49 -1.46 18.23
N SER A 32 -16.04 -0.22 18.34
CA SER A 32 -16.09 0.70 17.21
C SER A 32 -15.47 -0.02 16.02
N PHE A 33 -16.14 0.06 14.88
CA PHE A 33 -15.58 -0.38 13.61
C PHE A 33 -15.06 0.87 12.88
N PRO A 34 -13.84 0.87 12.33
CA PRO A 34 -12.79 -0.16 12.42
C PRO A 34 -12.25 -0.43 13.84
N ASP A 35 -11.64 -1.59 14.06
CA ASP A 35 -10.90 -1.93 15.28
C ASP A 35 -9.60 -1.12 15.36
N TRP A 36 -9.75 0.12 15.83
CA TRP A 36 -8.66 1.10 15.89
C TRP A 36 -7.49 0.65 16.75
N GLU A 37 -7.74 -0.10 17.81
CA GLU A 37 -6.70 -0.61 18.71
C GLU A 37 -5.86 -1.67 18.02
N ALA A 38 -6.49 -2.63 17.33
CA ALA A 38 -5.77 -3.63 16.52
C ALA A 38 -4.98 -2.97 15.39
N ILE A 39 -5.58 -1.98 14.70
CA ILE A 39 -4.91 -1.24 13.63
C ILE A 39 -3.68 -0.49 14.15
N ALA A 40 -3.81 0.25 15.26
CA ALA A 40 -2.70 0.97 15.87
C ALA A 40 -1.56 0.02 16.26
N ASN A 41 -1.90 -1.11 16.90
CA ASN A 41 -0.91 -2.11 17.30
C ASN A 41 -0.18 -2.71 16.10
N LYS A 42 -0.91 -3.06 15.03
CA LYS A 42 -0.32 -3.60 13.80
C LYS A 42 0.58 -2.56 13.11
N LEU A 43 0.17 -1.30 13.06
CA LEU A 43 0.99 -0.23 12.47
C LEU A 43 2.33 -0.07 13.20
N LEU A 44 2.32 -0.11 14.54
CA LEU A 44 3.53 -0.06 15.36
C LEU A 44 4.40 -1.34 15.21
N GLU A 45 3.76 -2.50 15.05
CA GLU A 45 4.44 -3.76 14.76
C GLU A 45 5.14 -3.75 13.39
N ARG A 46 4.61 -3.03 12.40
CA ARG A 46 5.22 -2.88 11.07
C ARG A 46 6.26 -1.77 11.02
N SER A 47 6.09 -0.72 11.82
CA SER A 47 7.08 0.34 11.93
C SER A 47 8.33 -0.07 12.71
N ASP A 48 8.25 -1.04 13.64
CA ASP A 48 9.37 -1.51 14.46
C ASP A 48 10.18 -0.34 15.04
N LEU A 49 9.47 0.57 15.71
CA LEU A 49 10.05 1.78 16.28
C LEU A 49 11.19 1.44 17.25
N VAL A 50 12.24 2.25 17.22
CA VAL A 50 13.37 2.15 18.14
C VAL A 50 13.42 3.34 19.09
N GLU A 51 14.16 3.19 20.19
CA GLU A 51 14.32 4.25 21.19
C GLU A 51 14.93 5.52 20.58
N GLY A 52 14.35 6.67 20.90
CA GLY A 52 14.78 7.99 20.42
C GLY A 52 14.31 8.36 19.00
N GLU A 53 13.68 7.44 18.26
CA GLU A 53 13.24 7.69 16.89
C GLU A 53 12.16 8.78 16.84
N LYS A 54 12.35 9.80 16.02
CA LYS A 54 11.45 10.96 15.89
C LYS A 54 10.37 10.71 14.84
N VAL A 55 9.12 10.66 15.30
CA VAL A 55 7.96 10.29 14.48
C VAL A 55 7.02 11.49 14.28
N VAL A 56 6.66 11.76 13.03
CA VAL A 56 5.56 12.67 12.67
C VAL A 56 4.45 11.89 11.98
N LEU A 57 3.21 12.32 12.20
CA LEU A 57 2.07 11.88 11.39
C LEU A 57 1.68 13.02 10.44
N VAL A 58 1.18 12.69 9.26
CA VAL A 58 0.51 13.63 8.36
C VAL A 58 -0.90 13.09 8.14
N ALA A 59 -1.92 13.91 8.42
CA ALA A 59 -3.30 13.43 8.46
C ALA A 59 -4.31 14.45 7.96
N LYS A 60 -5.41 13.93 7.41
CA LYS A 60 -6.63 14.69 7.17
C LYS A 60 -7.56 14.53 8.38
N PRO A 61 -7.97 15.62 9.06
CA PRO A 61 -8.87 15.52 10.20
C PRO A 61 -10.25 14.96 9.81
N GLY A 62 -10.74 13.98 10.55
CA GLY A 62 -12.02 13.31 10.31
C GLY A 62 -12.01 11.83 10.66
N ASP A 63 -12.21 10.98 9.67
CA ASP A 63 -12.57 9.56 9.85
C ASP A 63 -11.51 8.74 10.62
N PHE A 64 -10.24 9.14 10.55
CA PHE A 64 -9.12 8.44 11.18
C PHE A 64 -8.61 9.10 12.47
N ASP A 65 -9.30 10.12 12.99
CA ASP A 65 -8.95 10.78 14.25
C ASP A 65 -8.81 9.79 15.43
N PRO A 66 -9.69 8.77 15.61
CA PRO A 66 -9.54 7.79 16.69
C PRO A 66 -8.23 6.99 16.61
N LEU A 67 -7.72 6.69 15.41
CA LEU A 67 -6.44 6.02 15.24
C LEU A 67 -5.28 6.93 15.66
N ILE A 68 -5.35 8.21 15.31
CA ILE A 68 -4.32 9.19 15.66
C ILE A 68 -4.23 9.36 17.17
N GLU A 69 -5.37 9.44 17.87
CA GLU A 69 -5.39 9.49 19.34
C GLU A 69 -4.70 8.28 19.99
N LEU A 70 -4.82 7.09 19.41
CA LEU A 70 -4.14 5.89 19.89
C LEU A 70 -2.64 5.95 19.60
N LEU A 71 -2.24 6.37 18.40
CA LEU A 71 -0.83 6.49 18.01
C LEU A 71 -0.08 7.51 18.86
N VAL A 72 -0.69 8.68 19.14
CA VAL A 72 -0.13 9.70 20.06
C VAL A 72 0.22 9.11 21.42
N LYS A 73 -0.64 8.23 21.94
CA LYS A 73 -0.43 7.58 23.25
C LYS A 73 0.53 6.39 23.21
N LYS A 74 0.64 5.71 22.07
CA LYS A 74 1.39 4.45 21.94
C LYS A 74 2.82 4.65 21.42
N ILE A 75 3.08 5.62 20.54
CA ILE A 75 4.43 5.91 20.03
C ILE A 75 5.42 6.17 21.18
N PRO A 76 5.14 7.05 22.17
CA PRO A 76 6.08 7.27 23.27
C PRO A 76 6.36 6.03 24.13
N LYS A 77 5.42 5.06 24.18
CA LYS A 77 5.59 3.83 24.95
C LYS A 77 6.58 2.86 24.32
N THR A 78 6.97 3.07 23.05
CA THR A 78 8.04 2.29 22.40
C THR A 78 9.43 2.90 22.66
N GLY A 79 9.51 4.03 23.38
CA GLY A 79 10.74 4.82 23.53
C GLY A 79 10.99 5.81 22.39
N ALA A 80 10.15 5.82 21.36
CA ALA A 80 10.20 6.79 20.27
C ALA A 80 9.65 8.16 20.72
N ILE A 81 9.99 9.21 19.99
CA ILE A 81 9.57 10.59 20.25
C ILE A 81 8.46 10.96 19.26
N TYR A 82 7.24 11.10 19.76
CA TYR A 82 6.15 11.67 18.97
C TYR A 82 6.34 13.19 18.83
N LEU A 83 6.63 13.65 17.63
CA LEU A 83 6.86 15.06 17.33
C LEU A 83 5.56 15.82 17.07
N GLY A 84 4.47 15.17 16.69
CA GLY A 84 3.19 15.81 16.40
C GLY A 84 2.52 15.28 15.13
N THR A 85 1.35 15.83 14.82
CA THR A 85 0.60 15.51 13.61
C THR A 85 0.37 16.76 12.78
N PHE A 86 0.83 16.73 11.53
CA PHE A 86 0.51 17.73 10.53
C PHE A 86 -0.91 17.52 10.02
N SER A 87 -1.71 18.59 9.99
CA SER A 87 -3.02 18.58 9.34
C SER A 87 -2.89 19.09 7.92
N VAL A 88 -3.31 18.30 6.94
CA VAL A 88 -3.41 18.74 5.53
C VAL A 88 -4.60 19.69 5.30
N ASN A 89 -5.41 19.95 6.35
CA ASN A 89 -6.43 20.99 6.36
C ASN A 89 -6.01 22.10 7.35
N PRO A 90 -5.45 23.22 6.88
CA PRO A 90 -4.90 24.27 7.76
C PRO A 90 -5.98 24.95 8.62
N ASN A 91 -7.26 24.87 8.21
CA ASN A 91 -8.38 25.48 8.94
C ASN A 91 -8.94 24.57 10.04
N LYS A 92 -8.47 23.32 10.13
CA LYS A 92 -8.93 22.35 11.11
C LYS A 92 -7.72 21.60 11.68
N ILE A 93 -7.27 22.03 12.85
CA ILE A 93 -6.15 21.40 13.57
C ILE A 93 -6.66 20.99 14.96
N PRO A 94 -6.87 19.68 15.20
CA PRO A 94 -7.18 19.18 16.53
C PRO A 94 -6.07 19.56 17.53
N ARG A 95 -6.45 19.99 18.74
CA ARG A 95 -5.48 20.44 19.76
C ARG A 95 -4.46 19.36 20.12
N GLU A 96 -4.89 18.11 20.15
CA GLU A 96 -4.06 16.92 20.45
C GLU A 96 -2.92 16.72 19.42
N TRP A 97 -3.07 17.28 18.21
CA TRP A 97 -2.08 17.15 17.12
C TRP A 97 -0.97 18.19 17.24
N GLU A 98 -1.24 19.28 17.94
CA GLU A 98 -0.44 20.49 17.95
C GLU A 98 0.61 20.47 19.07
N THR A 99 1.83 20.12 18.72
CA THR A 99 3.02 20.24 19.58
C THR A 99 3.81 21.52 19.25
N ASP A 100 4.84 21.83 20.04
CA ASP A 100 5.73 22.96 19.72
C ASP A 100 6.50 22.74 18.41
N PHE A 101 6.79 21.48 18.07
CA PHE A 101 7.39 21.13 16.78
C PHE A 101 6.47 21.50 15.60
N ILE A 102 5.17 21.19 15.69
CA ILE A 102 4.19 21.52 14.65
C ILE A 102 3.96 23.03 14.58
N LYS A 103 3.91 23.73 15.72
CA LYS A 103 3.79 25.20 15.74
C LYS A 103 4.95 25.89 15.04
N GLN A 104 6.19 25.42 15.24
CA GLN A 104 7.38 25.98 14.59
C GLN A 104 7.42 25.74 13.08
N ALA A 105 6.73 24.70 12.58
CA ALA A 105 6.65 24.40 11.17
C ALA A 105 5.63 25.28 10.41
N ARG A 106 4.73 25.96 11.12
CA ARG A 106 3.65 26.74 10.48
C ARG A 106 4.18 27.87 9.62
N GLY A 107 3.57 28.03 8.45
CA GLY A 107 3.89 29.11 7.51
C GLY A 107 5.18 28.91 6.74
N LYS A 108 5.92 27.81 6.96
CA LYS A 108 7.07 27.44 6.13
C LYS A 108 6.60 27.12 4.71
N ASN A 109 7.37 27.58 3.72
CA ASN A 109 7.23 27.08 2.36
C ASN A 109 7.79 25.65 2.27
N LYS A 110 7.67 25.01 1.10
CA LYS A 110 8.09 23.62 0.89
C LYS A 110 9.58 23.38 1.18
N GLU A 111 10.46 24.30 0.76
CA GLU A 111 11.90 24.16 0.95
C GLU A 111 12.27 24.25 2.43
N ASP A 112 11.81 25.30 3.12
CA ASP A 112 12.03 25.49 4.55
C ASP A 112 11.43 24.35 5.39
N LEU A 113 10.27 23.84 4.98
CA LEU A 113 9.61 22.72 5.65
C LEU A 113 10.39 21.42 5.44
N THR A 114 10.89 21.17 4.23
CA THR A 114 11.75 20.03 3.93
C THR A 114 12.98 20.04 4.83
N ASP A 115 13.70 21.17 4.91
CA ASP A 115 14.89 21.28 5.75
C ASP A 115 14.56 21.12 7.24
N TYR A 116 13.41 21.63 7.68
CA TYR A 116 12.93 21.43 9.04
C TYR A 116 12.59 19.95 9.34
N LEU A 117 12.05 19.22 8.35
CA LEU A 117 11.71 17.79 8.47
C LEU A 117 12.93 16.86 8.34
N MET A 118 14.13 17.35 8.01
CA MET A 118 15.35 16.53 7.95
C MET A 118 15.74 15.89 9.29
N GLN A 119 15.17 16.37 10.40
CA GLN A 119 15.33 15.79 11.73
C GLN A 119 14.32 14.68 12.06
N VAL A 120 13.38 14.38 11.17
CA VAL A 120 12.37 13.34 11.33
C VAL A 120 12.95 12.02 10.84
N ASP A 121 12.80 10.97 11.65
CA ASP A 121 13.24 9.63 11.31
C ASP A 121 12.15 8.84 10.57
N LEU A 122 10.89 8.96 11.02
CA LEU A 122 9.73 8.31 10.42
C LEU A 122 8.56 9.28 10.21
N GLY A 123 8.12 9.41 8.96
CA GLY A 123 6.83 9.99 8.60
C GLY A 123 5.75 8.93 8.41
N ILE A 124 4.56 9.12 8.95
CA ILE A 124 3.40 8.25 8.69
C ILE A 124 2.31 9.07 8.01
N MET A 125 2.07 8.80 6.73
CA MET A 125 0.99 9.39 5.94
C MET A 125 -0.29 8.60 6.22
N MET A 126 -1.25 9.27 6.85
CA MET A 126 -2.52 8.67 7.27
C MET A 126 -3.52 8.66 6.11
N PRO A 127 -4.55 7.80 6.16
CA PRO A 127 -5.54 7.74 5.09
C PRO A 127 -6.16 9.10 4.77
N GLY A 128 -6.23 9.41 3.47
CA GLY A 128 -6.80 10.66 2.97
C GLY A 128 -5.79 11.77 2.68
N THR A 129 -4.52 11.60 3.03
CA THR A 129 -3.43 12.46 2.55
C THR A 129 -3.00 12.07 1.13
N ILE A 130 -2.52 13.04 0.36
CA ILE A 130 -2.03 12.83 -1.01
C ILE A 130 -0.63 13.44 -1.20
N PRO A 131 0.19 12.93 -2.14
CA PRO A 131 1.57 13.40 -2.32
C PRO A 131 1.72 14.90 -2.66
N THR A 132 0.64 15.56 -3.07
CA THR A 132 0.63 17.01 -3.35
C THR A 132 0.35 17.87 -2.12
N ASP A 133 -0.08 17.27 -0.99
CA ASP A 133 -0.20 17.99 0.28
C ASP A 133 1.19 18.48 0.70
N LEU A 134 1.30 19.73 1.15
CA LEU A 134 2.59 20.40 1.39
C LEU A 134 3.51 19.60 2.32
N GLU A 135 2.96 19.08 3.41
CA GLU A 135 3.70 18.35 4.43
C GLU A 135 4.14 16.96 3.95
N TYR A 136 3.28 16.27 3.20
CA TYR A 136 3.65 15.01 2.56
C TYR A 136 4.71 15.25 1.47
N ALA A 137 4.49 16.20 0.57
CA ALA A 137 5.43 16.56 -0.48
C ALA A 137 6.82 16.93 0.08
N SER A 138 6.86 17.65 1.21
CA SER A 138 8.11 18.01 1.90
C SER A 138 8.79 16.78 2.52
N MET A 139 8.01 15.86 3.12
CA MET A 139 8.58 14.60 3.60
C MET A 139 9.12 13.73 2.45
N GLN A 140 8.46 13.70 1.29
CA GLN A 140 9.02 13.00 0.12
C GLN A 140 10.35 13.62 -0.33
N ASP A 141 10.53 14.93 -0.22
CA ASP A 141 11.81 15.57 -0.53
C ASP A 141 12.90 15.20 0.50
N VAL A 142 12.54 15.01 1.78
CA VAL A 142 13.45 14.43 2.79
C VAL A 142 13.89 13.02 2.39
N LEU A 143 12.95 12.17 1.95
CA LEU A 143 13.25 10.82 1.48
C LEU A 143 14.15 10.83 0.23
N ARG A 144 13.92 11.77 -0.71
CA ARG A 144 14.78 11.98 -1.89
C ARG A 144 16.19 12.44 -1.53
N LYS A 145 16.38 13.09 -0.37
CA LYS A 145 17.70 13.45 0.22
C LYS A 145 18.34 12.30 1.01
N ASP A 146 17.87 11.07 0.83
CA ASP A 146 18.33 9.86 1.49
C ASP A 146 18.19 9.84 3.03
N LYS A 147 17.27 10.66 3.57
CA LYS A 147 16.99 10.74 5.00
C LYS A 147 15.62 10.19 5.34
N GLY A 148 15.53 9.65 6.55
CA GLY A 148 14.31 9.09 7.10
C GLY A 148 13.73 7.92 6.30
N ARG A 149 12.54 7.53 6.73
CA ARG A 149 11.66 6.52 6.12
C ARG A 149 10.22 6.97 6.25
N ALA A 150 9.34 6.38 5.45
CA ALA A 150 7.91 6.65 5.55
C ALA A 150 7.06 5.38 5.54
N ILE A 151 5.89 5.51 6.16
CA ILE A 151 4.77 4.60 5.96
C ILE A 151 3.66 5.40 5.30
N HIS A 152 3.10 4.89 4.22
CA HIS A 152 1.85 5.39 3.68
C HIS A 152 0.74 4.38 4.01
N PHE A 153 -0.10 4.74 4.99
CA PHE A 153 -1.22 3.92 5.39
C PHE A 153 -2.47 4.32 4.61
N HIS A 154 -2.93 3.44 3.75
CA HIS A 154 -4.04 3.70 2.83
C HIS A 154 -5.35 3.08 3.31
N TRP A 155 -6.43 3.81 3.02
CA TRP A 155 -7.80 3.33 3.12
C TRP A 155 -8.60 3.75 1.89
N SER A 156 -8.01 3.53 0.72
CA SER A 156 -8.49 3.97 -0.60
C SER A 156 -8.04 3.01 -1.70
N GLY A 157 -8.08 3.43 -2.97
CA GLY A 157 -7.53 2.65 -4.08
C GLY A 157 -8.35 1.42 -4.45
N ALA A 158 -9.67 1.44 -4.24
CA ALA A 158 -10.56 0.45 -4.82
C ALA A 158 -10.97 0.87 -6.23
N TYR A 159 -10.99 -0.09 -7.16
CA TYR A 159 -11.40 0.17 -8.55
C TYR A 159 -12.36 -0.90 -9.05
N ASN A 160 -13.23 -0.53 -10.00
CA ASN A 160 -13.95 -1.51 -10.80
C ASN A 160 -13.00 -2.17 -11.83
N LEU A 161 -13.47 -3.18 -12.57
CA LEU A 161 -12.65 -3.89 -13.56
C LEU A 161 -12.30 -3.04 -14.80
N SER A 162 -12.98 -1.91 -15.00
CA SER A 162 -12.67 -0.93 -16.05
C SER A 162 -11.59 0.06 -15.60
N GLY A 163 -11.14 0.00 -14.34
CA GLY A 163 -10.12 0.88 -13.78
C GLY A 163 -10.66 2.19 -13.20
N GLU A 164 -11.98 2.35 -13.07
CA GLU A 164 -12.58 3.53 -12.43
C GLU A 164 -12.59 3.37 -10.92
N ALA A 165 -12.24 4.44 -10.20
CA ALA A 165 -12.24 4.44 -8.74
C ALA A 165 -13.65 4.22 -8.19
N ILE A 166 -13.75 3.42 -7.11
CA ILE A 166 -15.00 3.17 -6.40
C ILE A 166 -14.84 3.49 -4.92
N GLU A 167 -15.95 3.86 -4.28
CA GLU A 167 -15.96 4.22 -2.87
C GLU A 167 -15.69 3.02 -1.94
N ILE A 168 -15.00 3.31 -0.84
CA ILE A 168 -14.78 2.37 0.26
C ILE A 168 -16.01 2.39 1.17
N ASP A 169 -16.97 1.53 0.86
CA ASP A 169 -18.10 1.24 1.74
C ASP A 169 -17.67 0.39 2.96
N ASN A 170 -18.61 0.12 3.87
CA ASN A 170 -18.34 -0.69 5.06
C ASN A 170 -17.80 -2.09 4.73
N ILE A 171 -18.26 -2.72 3.65
CA ILE A 171 -17.80 -4.06 3.25
C ILE A 171 -16.33 -4.02 2.82
N LYS A 172 -15.95 -3.01 2.03
CA LYS A 172 -14.56 -2.80 1.59
C LYS A 172 -13.67 -2.36 2.75
N SER A 173 -14.20 -1.57 3.68
CA SER A 173 -13.51 -1.18 4.91
C SER A 173 -13.20 -2.41 5.78
N GLU A 174 -14.17 -3.31 5.97
CA GLU A 174 -13.96 -4.59 6.68
C GLU A 174 -12.93 -5.46 5.98
N TYR A 175 -12.98 -5.50 4.65
CA TYR A 175 -12.00 -6.19 3.83
C TYR A 175 -10.59 -5.62 4.02
N TYR A 176 -10.40 -4.30 3.98
CA TYR A 176 -9.09 -3.67 4.18
C TYR A 176 -8.55 -3.85 5.60
N GLN A 177 -9.40 -3.75 6.62
CA GLN A 177 -8.99 -4.09 7.99
C GLN A 177 -8.49 -5.53 8.07
N LYS A 178 -9.27 -6.48 7.53
CA LYS A 178 -8.88 -7.89 7.51
C LYS A 178 -7.55 -8.09 6.81
N VAL A 179 -7.37 -7.51 5.61
CA VAL A 179 -6.12 -7.59 4.87
C VAL A 179 -4.96 -7.07 5.73
N PHE A 180 -5.10 -5.87 6.30
CA PHE A 180 -4.05 -5.24 7.07
C PHE A 180 -3.65 -6.04 8.31
N LEU A 181 -4.63 -6.56 9.04
CA LEU A 181 -4.39 -7.29 10.29
C LEU A 181 -3.91 -8.73 10.06
N ASP A 182 -4.43 -9.42 9.04
CA ASP A 182 -4.26 -10.86 8.86
C ASP A 182 -3.20 -11.24 7.80
N THR A 183 -2.62 -10.27 7.08
CA THR A 183 -1.57 -10.56 6.09
C THR A 183 -0.38 -11.25 6.74
N ASP A 184 0.05 -12.39 6.19
CA ASP A 184 1.30 -13.06 6.56
C ASP A 184 2.48 -12.33 5.88
N TYR A 185 2.94 -11.26 6.53
CA TYR A 185 4.01 -10.40 6.02
C TYR A 185 5.35 -11.13 5.86
N ILE A 186 5.62 -12.17 6.67
CA ILE A 186 6.84 -12.98 6.53
C ILE A 186 6.80 -13.79 5.23
N LYS A 187 5.68 -14.45 4.94
CA LYS A 187 5.50 -15.15 3.66
C LYS A 187 5.49 -14.18 2.49
N LEU A 188 4.85 -13.02 2.64
CA LEU A 188 4.82 -11.98 1.60
C LEU A 188 6.24 -11.52 1.22
N GLY A 189 7.07 -11.16 2.20
CA GLY A 189 8.46 -10.78 1.95
C GLY A 189 9.28 -11.92 1.33
N LYS A 190 9.06 -13.16 1.77
CA LYS A 190 9.75 -14.34 1.20
C LYS A 190 9.41 -14.54 -0.28
N ILE A 191 8.13 -14.46 -0.67
CA ILE A 191 7.74 -14.67 -2.07
C ILE A 191 8.22 -13.51 -2.96
N GLN A 192 8.18 -12.27 -2.48
CA GLN A 192 8.68 -11.12 -3.23
C GLN A 192 10.19 -11.22 -3.47
N ARG A 193 10.99 -11.61 -2.47
CA ARG A 193 12.44 -11.87 -2.64
C ARG A 193 12.72 -13.01 -3.62
N SER A 194 11.93 -14.10 -3.54
CA SER A 194 12.05 -15.21 -4.48
C SER A 194 11.76 -14.78 -5.92
N PHE A 195 10.74 -13.94 -6.10
CA PHE A 195 10.39 -13.40 -7.41
C PHE A 195 11.46 -12.45 -7.94
N GLU A 196 11.96 -11.52 -7.12
CA GLU A 196 13.08 -10.66 -7.49
C GLU A 196 14.27 -11.47 -8.00
N SER A 197 14.70 -12.49 -7.24
CA SER A 197 15.80 -13.37 -7.62
C SER A 197 15.56 -14.03 -8.99
N ALA A 198 14.32 -14.45 -9.27
CA ALA A 198 13.95 -15.06 -10.54
C ALA A 198 14.03 -14.09 -11.73
N ILE A 199 13.71 -12.80 -11.54
CA ILE A 199 13.64 -11.85 -12.66
C ILE A 199 14.97 -11.14 -12.99
N ARG A 200 15.96 -11.15 -12.08
CA ARG A 200 17.22 -10.39 -12.23
C ARG A 200 17.97 -10.65 -13.54
N ASN A 201 18.10 -11.92 -13.94
CA ASN A 201 18.91 -12.33 -15.09
C ASN A 201 18.08 -12.89 -16.25
N ASN A 202 16.76 -12.69 -16.22
CA ASN A 202 15.83 -13.26 -17.17
C ASN A 202 15.05 -12.18 -17.92
N TRP A 203 14.57 -12.54 -19.11
CA TRP A 203 13.50 -11.79 -19.74
C TRP A 203 12.23 -12.02 -18.92
N VAL A 204 11.59 -10.92 -18.50
CA VAL A 204 10.23 -10.95 -18.00
C VAL A 204 9.32 -10.83 -19.21
N SER A 205 8.44 -11.79 -19.41
CA SER A 205 7.48 -11.81 -20.52
C SER A 205 6.06 -11.87 -19.97
N ILE A 206 5.20 -10.99 -20.47
CA ILE A 206 3.81 -10.88 -20.02
C ILE A 206 2.93 -11.08 -21.24
N THR A 207 2.05 -12.07 -21.17
CA THR A 207 1.09 -12.37 -22.23
C THR A 207 -0.33 -12.39 -21.68
N THR A 208 -1.31 -11.95 -22.48
CA THR A 208 -2.74 -12.10 -22.17
C THR A 208 -3.51 -12.55 -23.41
N PRO A 209 -4.65 -13.25 -23.26
CA PRO A 209 -5.51 -13.57 -24.39
C PRO A 209 -6.04 -12.34 -25.16
N ARG A 210 -6.06 -11.15 -24.52
CA ARG A 210 -6.47 -9.88 -25.13
C ARG A 210 -5.39 -9.26 -26.03
N GLY A 211 -4.20 -9.86 -26.11
CA GLY A 211 -3.14 -9.41 -27.00
C GLY A 211 -2.00 -8.63 -26.34
N THR A 212 -1.96 -8.54 -25.00
CA THR A 212 -0.71 -8.13 -24.35
C THR A 212 0.35 -9.17 -24.67
N ASN A 213 1.49 -8.74 -25.18
CA ASN A 213 2.68 -9.54 -25.41
C ASN A 213 3.87 -8.60 -25.36
N ILE A 214 4.40 -8.40 -24.15
CA ILE A 214 5.49 -7.47 -23.88
C ILE A 214 6.58 -8.17 -23.09
N LYS A 215 7.83 -7.82 -23.37
CA LYS A 215 8.99 -8.32 -22.64
C LYS A 215 9.94 -7.20 -22.28
N PHE A 216 10.71 -7.40 -21.21
CA PHE A 216 11.76 -6.48 -20.78
C PHE A 216 12.77 -7.20 -19.87
N LYS A 217 13.90 -6.54 -19.61
CA LYS A 217 14.86 -6.92 -18.57
C LYS A 217 14.92 -5.85 -17.50
N ILE A 218 15.32 -6.24 -16.29
CA ILE A 218 15.53 -5.30 -15.18
C ILE A 218 17.00 -5.11 -14.83
N GLY A 219 17.87 -6.08 -15.17
CA GLY A 219 19.27 -6.09 -14.75
C GLY A 219 19.43 -5.80 -13.25
N ASN A 220 20.24 -4.79 -12.93
CA ASN A 220 20.50 -4.36 -11.55
C ASN A 220 19.60 -3.21 -11.06
N ARG A 221 18.50 -2.87 -11.78
CA ARG A 221 17.56 -1.81 -11.35
C ARG A 221 17.05 -2.07 -9.94
N PRO A 222 16.87 -1.04 -9.09
CA PRO A 222 16.25 -1.20 -7.78
C PRO A 222 14.88 -1.89 -7.89
N VAL A 223 14.63 -2.92 -7.08
CA VAL A 223 13.34 -3.62 -7.04
C VAL A 223 12.71 -3.37 -5.68
N THR A 224 11.65 -2.57 -5.67
CA THR A 224 10.99 -2.17 -4.43
C THR A 224 10.01 -3.26 -4.00
N LYS A 225 10.05 -3.59 -2.72
CA LYS A 225 9.26 -4.68 -2.13
C LYS A 225 8.32 -4.07 -1.10
N GLN A 226 7.05 -3.91 -1.48
CA GLN A 226 6.00 -3.56 -0.53
C GLN A 226 5.63 -4.84 0.22
N ASP A 227 6.51 -5.24 1.15
CA ASP A 227 6.38 -6.45 1.98
C ASP A 227 5.88 -6.15 3.40
N GLY A 228 5.60 -4.87 3.70
CA GLY A 228 5.10 -4.38 4.97
C GLY A 228 6.15 -4.22 6.06
N ASN A 229 7.43 -4.49 5.79
CA ASN A 229 8.50 -4.18 6.73
C ASN A 229 8.93 -2.72 6.58
N ALA A 230 8.40 -1.85 7.44
CA ALA A 230 8.79 -0.45 7.46
C ALA A 230 9.98 -0.18 8.40
N SER A 231 10.55 -1.18 9.08
CA SER A 231 11.63 -1.02 10.06
C SER A 231 12.84 -0.24 9.52
N SER A 232 13.48 0.53 10.39
CA SER A 232 14.78 1.17 10.13
C SER A 232 15.92 0.17 9.89
N LYS A 233 15.73 -1.11 10.26
CA LYS A 233 16.74 -2.19 10.13
C LYS A 233 16.74 -2.86 8.75
N ARG A 234 15.79 -2.55 7.87
CA ARG A 234 15.67 -3.22 6.57
C ARG A 234 16.76 -2.76 5.59
N GLU A 235 17.13 -3.64 4.66
CA GLU A 235 18.02 -3.29 3.55
C GLU A 235 17.28 -2.37 2.57
N LEU A 236 17.81 -1.16 2.35
CA LEU A 236 17.22 -0.17 1.45
C LEU A 236 17.73 -0.33 0.02
N GLN A 237 16.83 -0.16 -0.94
CA GLN A 237 17.14 -0.06 -2.38
C GLN A 237 17.42 1.39 -2.82
N LEU A 238 17.37 2.35 -1.87
CA LEU A 238 17.76 3.76 -1.98
C LEU A 238 17.03 4.57 -3.08
N ASN A 239 15.86 4.13 -3.53
CA ASN A 239 14.94 4.97 -4.31
C ASN A 239 13.76 5.44 -3.42
N LEU A 240 13.01 6.43 -3.91
CA LEU A 240 11.91 7.03 -3.15
C LEU A 240 10.84 6.00 -2.77
N ILE A 241 10.42 5.20 -3.74
CA ILE A 241 9.35 4.21 -3.55
C ILE A 241 9.75 3.14 -2.53
N ASP A 242 11.02 2.73 -2.50
CA ASP A 242 11.49 1.76 -1.53
C ASP A 242 11.41 2.36 -0.13
N ARG A 243 11.81 3.62 0.07
CA ARG A 243 11.81 4.36 1.36
C ARG A 243 10.42 4.56 1.99
N GLU A 244 9.36 4.43 1.20
CA GLU A 244 7.98 4.56 1.65
C GLU A 244 7.27 3.19 1.58
N ILE A 245 6.97 2.62 2.74
CA ILE A 245 6.21 1.37 2.83
C ILE A 245 4.72 1.65 2.82
N GLU A 246 4.05 1.12 1.82
CA GLU A 246 2.62 1.16 1.61
C GLU A 246 1.94 0.05 2.44
N LEU A 247 0.98 0.43 3.27
CA LEU A 247 0.16 -0.48 4.07
C LEU A 247 -1.34 -0.27 3.74
N PRO A 248 -2.12 -1.32 3.44
CA PRO A 248 -1.72 -2.73 3.33
C PRO A 248 -0.69 -2.99 2.23
N SER A 249 0.17 -4.00 2.36
CA SER A 249 1.26 -4.23 1.40
C SER A 249 0.96 -5.36 0.44
N GLY A 250 1.68 -5.44 -0.69
CA GLY A 250 1.49 -6.56 -1.61
C GLY A 250 2.27 -6.53 -2.91
N ALA A 251 2.64 -5.35 -3.41
CA ALA A 251 3.29 -5.24 -4.70
C ALA A 251 4.82 -5.33 -4.64
N ILE A 252 5.40 -5.96 -5.65
CA ILE A 252 6.78 -5.68 -6.07
C ILE A 252 6.73 -4.71 -7.24
N ARG A 253 7.65 -3.74 -7.29
CA ARG A 253 7.65 -2.70 -8.33
C ARG A 253 9.08 -2.46 -8.83
N VAL A 254 9.21 -2.22 -10.14
CA VAL A 254 10.51 -1.95 -10.78
C VAL A 254 10.30 -1.17 -12.06
N ALA A 255 11.18 -0.19 -12.30
CA ALA A 255 11.35 0.40 -13.62
C ALA A 255 12.25 -0.52 -14.46
N PRO A 256 11.76 -1.10 -15.57
CA PRO A 256 12.60 -1.90 -16.45
C PRO A 256 13.73 -1.09 -17.08
N ILE A 257 14.72 -1.77 -17.67
CA ILE A 257 15.70 -1.12 -18.55
C ILE A 257 14.97 -0.70 -19.82
N GLU A 258 14.88 0.61 -20.03
CA GLU A 258 14.04 1.27 -21.03
C GLU A 258 14.28 0.69 -22.42
N GLU A 259 15.54 0.58 -22.83
CA GLU A 259 15.94 0.11 -24.17
C GLU A 259 15.56 -1.36 -24.43
N THR A 260 15.20 -2.12 -23.40
CA THR A 260 14.82 -3.54 -23.52
C THR A 260 13.32 -3.77 -23.62
N VAL A 261 12.50 -2.75 -23.36
CA VAL A 261 11.04 -2.88 -23.36
C VAL A 261 10.54 -2.94 -24.81
N GLU A 262 10.00 -4.10 -25.20
CA GLU A 262 9.52 -4.38 -26.56
C GLU A 262 8.21 -5.16 -26.50
N GLY A 263 7.26 -4.79 -27.36
CA GLY A 263 6.00 -5.53 -27.55
C GLY A 263 4.77 -4.67 -27.36
N THR A 264 3.63 -5.28 -27.08
CA THR A 264 2.33 -4.60 -27.07
C THR A 264 1.61 -4.79 -25.74
N ILE A 265 0.97 -3.73 -25.25
CA ILE A 265 0.06 -3.76 -24.10
C ILE A 265 -1.36 -3.60 -24.63
N ALA A 266 -2.23 -4.54 -24.31
CA ALA A 266 -3.67 -4.41 -24.53
C ALA A 266 -4.35 -3.91 -23.25
N PHE A 267 -5.02 -2.77 -23.33
CA PHE A 267 -5.72 -2.15 -22.22
C PHE A 267 -7.17 -2.68 -22.13
N PRO A 268 -7.76 -2.72 -20.91
CA PRO A 268 -9.20 -2.87 -20.78
C PRO A 268 -9.90 -1.63 -21.36
N ASN A 269 -11.20 -1.77 -21.67
CA ASN A 269 -12.02 -0.62 -22.02
C ASN A 269 -12.02 0.34 -20.82
N SER A 270 -11.67 1.59 -21.07
CA SER A 270 -11.28 2.56 -20.05
C SER A 270 -11.60 3.98 -20.49
N ILE A 271 -11.34 4.95 -19.61
CA ILE A 271 -11.49 6.37 -19.88
C ILE A 271 -10.09 6.99 -20.03
N TRP A 272 -9.89 7.76 -21.11
CA TRP A 272 -8.68 8.55 -21.35
C TRP A 272 -9.09 9.97 -21.70
N ASN A 273 -8.45 10.97 -21.10
CA ASN A 273 -8.78 12.39 -21.24
C ASN A 273 -10.31 12.68 -21.15
N GLY A 274 -11.01 11.97 -20.26
CA GLY A 274 -12.45 12.10 -20.07
C GLY A 274 -13.34 11.40 -21.11
N GLU A 275 -12.76 10.73 -22.11
CA GLU A 275 -13.50 10.03 -23.17
C GLU A 275 -13.34 8.51 -23.10
N LYS A 276 -14.35 7.80 -23.61
CA LYS A 276 -14.34 6.34 -23.67
C LYS A 276 -13.35 5.85 -24.73
N VAL A 277 -12.51 4.89 -24.35
CA VAL A 277 -11.56 4.21 -25.23
C VAL A 277 -11.80 2.71 -25.18
N GLU A 278 -11.86 2.07 -26.35
CA GLU A 278 -12.06 0.63 -26.48
C GLU A 278 -10.97 -0.02 -27.32
N ASP A 279 -10.59 -1.24 -26.92
CA ASP A 279 -9.58 -2.07 -27.58
C ASP A 279 -8.24 -1.36 -27.79
N LEU A 280 -7.84 -0.52 -26.84
CA LEU A 280 -6.57 0.19 -26.89
C LEU A 280 -5.39 -0.79 -26.83
N MET A 281 -4.53 -0.70 -27.84
CA MET A 281 -3.24 -1.35 -27.92
C MET A 281 -2.13 -0.32 -28.09
N LEU A 282 -1.16 -0.36 -27.19
CA LEU A 282 0.06 0.45 -27.27
C LEU A 282 1.23 -0.46 -27.59
N THR A 283 1.92 -0.21 -28.70
CA THR A 283 3.14 -0.95 -29.08
C THR A 283 4.37 -0.15 -28.69
N PHE A 284 5.30 -0.82 -28.04
CA PHE A 284 6.54 -0.29 -27.51
C PHE A 284 7.74 -0.85 -28.27
N ASN A 285 8.72 0.02 -28.50
CA ASN A 285 10.06 -0.34 -28.93
C ASN A 285 11.06 0.53 -28.16
N ALA A 286 12.07 -0.09 -27.56
CA ALA A 286 13.02 0.58 -26.67
C ALA A 286 12.33 1.47 -25.62
N GLY A 287 11.24 0.96 -25.04
CA GLY A 287 10.50 1.66 -23.97
C GLY A 287 9.64 2.82 -24.41
N LYS A 288 9.57 3.13 -25.71
CA LYS A 288 8.74 4.21 -26.25
C LYS A 288 7.55 3.68 -27.02
N VAL A 289 6.40 4.31 -26.84
CA VAL A 289 5.20 4.04 -27.64
C VAL A 289 5.47 4.46 -29.08
N ILE A 290 5.47 3.48 -29.99
CA ILE A 290 5.65 3.68 -31.44
C ILE A 290 4.34 3.54 -32.22
N LYS A 291 3.29 2.96 -31.61
CA LYS A 291 2.00 2.74 -32.25
C LYS A 291 0.87 2.78 -31.23
N ILE A 292 -0.21 3.49 -31.60
CA ILE A 292 -1.46 3.59 -30.85
C ILE A 292 -2.59 3.10 -31.76
N GLU A 293 -3.27 2.04 -31.33
CA GLU A 293 -4.44 1.46 -32.00
C GLU A 293 -5.58 1.33 -31.01
N CYS A 294 -6.80 1.65 -31.42
CA CYS A 294 -8.00 1.47 -30.64
C CYS A 294 -9.21 1.51 -31.58
N THR A 295 -10.33 0.91 -31.18
CA THR A 295 -11.57 0.95 -31.96
C THR A 295 -12.21 2.34 -31.91
N ILE A 296 -12.17 2.99 -30.73
CA ILE A 296 -12.65 4.37 -30.50
C ILE A 296 -11.72 5.11 -29.53
N GLY A 297 -11.73 6.45 -29.57
CA GLY A 297 -11.07 7.29 -28.57
C GLY A 297 -9.58 7.57 -28.79
N LYS A 298 -9.06 7.39 -30.02
CA LYS A 298 -7.63 7.56 -30.33
C LYS A 298 -7.08 8.94 -30.00
N ASP A 299 -7.85 9.99 -30.29
CA ASP A 299 -7.42 11.37 -30.08
C ASP A 299 -7.39 11.72 -28.59
N ALA A 300 -8.30 11.15 -27.80
CA ALA A 300 -8.29 11.29 -26.35
C ALA A 300 -7.05 10.64 -25.72
N VAL A 301 -6.66 9.44 -26.18
CA VAL A 301 -5.41 8.80 -25.75
C VAL A 301 -4.20 9.69 -26.05
N LYS A 302 -4.10 10.20 -27.28
CA LYS A 302 -3.00 11.10 -27.66
C LYS A 302 -2.96 12.36 -26.81
N ALA A 303 -4.11 13.01 -26.61
CA ALA A 303 -4.20 14.22 -25.80
C ALA A 303 -3.71 13.99 -24.36
N GLU A 304 -4.06 12.85 -23.76
CA GLU A 304 -3.56 12.50 -22.42
C GLU A 304 -2.04 12.27 -22.42
N LEU A 305 -1.51 11.49 -23.37
CA LEU A 305 -0.07 11.25 -23.48
C LEU A 305 0.71 12.55 -23.75
N ASP A 306 0.19 13.43 -24.61
CA ASP A 306 0.79 14.72 -24.94
C ASP A 306 0.82 15.66 -23.72
N SER A 307 -0.21 15.61 -22.87
CA SER A 307 -0.28 16.41 -21.64
C SER A 307 0.85 16.07 -20.64
N ALA A 308 1.33 14.82 -20.67
CA ALA A 308 2.46 14.33 -19.89
C ALA A 308 3.81 14.43 -20.65
N GLY A 309 3.84 15.12 -21.80
CA GLY A 309 5.04 15.33 -22.59
C GLY A 309 5.71 14.04 -23.08
N GLU A 310 7.04 14.07 -23.30
CA GLU A 310 7.78 12.90 -23.82
C GLU A 310 7.72 11.67 -22.89
N ALA A 311 7.57 11.90 -21.58
CA ALA A 311 7.44 10.84 -20.61
C ALA A 311 6.12 10.09 -20.72
N GLY A 312 5.04 10.78 -21.10
CA GLY A 312 3.74 10.16 -21.38
C GLY A 312 3.84 9.00 -22.38
N TYR A 313 4.74 9.10 -23.36
CA TYR A 313 4.99 8.06 -24.36
C TYR A 313 6.00 6.99 -23.93
N SER A 314 6.37 6.93 -22.65
CA SER A 314 7.42 6.03 -22.14
C SER A 314 6.85 4.98 -21.20
N PHE A 315 7.36 3.74 -21.28
CA PHE A 315 7.07 2.72 -20.30
C PHE A 315 7.69 3.09 -18.95
N ARG A 316 6.88 3.08 -17.89
CA ARG A 316 7.29 3.54 -16.56
C ARG A 316 7.69 2.39 -15.65
N GLU A 317 6.73 1.51 -15.39
CA GLU A 317 6.80 0.58 -14.27
C GLU A 317 6.14 -0.75 -14.61
N PHE A 318 6.82 -1.82 -14.18
CA PHE A 318 6.20 -3.12 -13.97
C PHE A 318 5.94 -3.32 -12.47
N ALA A 319 4.72 -3.71 -12.13
CA ALA A 319 4.37 -4.14 -10.80
C ALA A 319 3.58 -5.45 -10.81
N LEU A 320 3.81 -6.28 -9.79
CA LEU A 320 3.09 -7.54 -9.60
C LEU A 320 2.69 -7.68 -8.12
N GLY A 321 1.40 -7.88 -7.89
CA GLY A 321 0.85 -8.15 -6.57
C GLY A 321 1.06 -9.60 -6.13
N PHE A 322 1.37 -9.75 -4.85
CA PHE A 322 1.62 -11.03 -4.17
C PHE A 322 0.76 -11.24 -2.93
N ASN A 323 0.01 -10.24 -2.46
CA ASN A 323 -0.80 -10.40 -1.25
C ASN A 323 -2.06 -11.22 -1.55
N PRO A 324 -2.19 -12.46 -1.02
CA PRO A 324 -3.35 -13.32 -1.30
C PRO A 324 -4.66 -12.76 -0.74
N LEU A 325 -4.59 -11.96 0.34
CA LEU A 325 -5.79 -11.37 0.94
C LEU A 325 -6.33 -10.18 0.13
N LEU A 326 -5.49 -9.57 -0.72
CA LEU A 326 -5.88 -8.51 -1.67
C LEU A 326 -6.29 -9.04 -3.05
N ALA A 327 -6.33 -10.36 -3.25
CA ALA A 327 -6.73 -10.93 -4.54
C ALA A 327 -8.15 -10.49 -4.94
N ILE A 328 -8.38 -10.31 -6.25
CA ILE A 328 -9.68 -9.93 -6.80
C ILE A 328 -10.76 -10.92 -6.30
N PRO A 329 -11.79 -10.44 -5.58
CA PRO A 329 -12.83 -11.31 -5.05
C PRO A 329 -13.57 -12.05 -6.16
N LYS A 330 -13.80 -13.37 -5.98
CA LYS A 330 -14.51 -14.19 -6.97
C LYS A 330 -15.97 -13.80 -7.15
N LYS A 331 -16.62 -13.34 -6.07
CA LYS A 331 -18.00 -12.86 -6.07
C LYS A 331 -17.96 -11.34 -6.12
N ASN A 332 -18.68 -10.75 -7.08
CA ASN A 332 -18.72 -9.29 -7.32
C ASN A 332 -17.31 -8.70 -7.45
N PRO A 333 -16.58 -9.04 -8.52
CA PRO A 333 -15.17 -8.71 -8.66
C PRO A 333 -14.94 -7.19 -8.73
N TRP A 334 -13.91 -6.75 -8.03
CA TRP A 334 -13.34 -5.41 -8.05
C TRP A 334 -11.83 -5.54 -7.80
N ILE A 335 -11.06 -4.50 -8.11
CA ILE A 335 -9.60 -4.48 -7.95
C ILE A 335 -9.30 -3.86 -6.58
N PRO A 336 -8.84 -4.64 -5.59
CA PRO A 336 -8.50 -4.11 -4.28
C PRO A 336 -7.16 -3.39 -4.29
N TYR A 337 -7.12 -2.29 -3.54
CA TYR A 337 -5.93 -1.53 -3.20
C TYR A 337 -4.89 -1.42 -4.32
N TYR A 338 -5.19 -0.57 -5.30
CA TYR A 338 -4.37 -0.30 -6.48
C TYR A 338 -3.88 -1.56 -7.20
N GLY A 339 -4.58 -2.69 -7.07
CA GLY A 339 -4.18 -3.95 -7.70
C GLY A 339 -2.94 -4.61 -7.09
N TYR A 340 -2.71 -4.48 -5.79
CA TYR A 340 -1.58 -5.13 -5.11
C TYR A 340 -1.86 -6.58 -4.68
N GLY A 341 -3.04 -7.09 -5.03
CA GLY A 341 -3.45 -8.47 -4.84
C GLY A 341 -2.66 -9.50 -5.64
N ALA A 342 -2.56 -10.70 -5.08
CA ALA A 342 -1.88 -11.83 -5.71
C ALA A 342 -2.35 -12.05 -7.16
N GLY A 343 -1.40 -12.02 -8.10
CA GLY A 343 -1.62 -12.30 -9.52
C GLY A 343 -2.08 -11.10 -10.35
N VAL A 344 -2.24 -9.92 -9.76
CA VAL A 344 -2.54 -8.69 -10.52
C VAL A 344 -1.24 -8.09 -11.04
N VAL A 345 -1.14 -7.96 -12.37
CA VAL A 345 -0.02 -7.30 -13.06
C VAL A 345 -0.44 -5.87 -13.41
N ARG A 346 0.42 -4.91 -13.12
CA ARG A 346 0.27 -3.51 -13.51
C ARG A 346 1.43 -3.08 -14.38
N LEU A 347 1.08 -2.39 -15.46
CA LEU A 347 2.00 -1.76 -16.40
C LEU A 347 1.55 -0.31 -16.50
N SER A 348 2.49 0.64 -16.38
CA SER A 348 2.16 2.07 -16.47
C SER A 348 3.11 2.80 -17.41
N LEU A 349 2.71 4.01 -17.81
CA LEU A 349 3.49 4.96 -18.59
C LEU A 349 3.89 6.17 -17.72
N GLY A 350 4.85 6.97 -18.16
CA GLY A 350 5.27 8.21 -17.50
C GLY A 350 6.66 8.18 -16.84
N ASP A 351 6.89 9.16 -15.96
CA ASP A 351 8.12 9.32 -15.16
C ASP A 351 8.41 8.08 -14.31
N ASN A 352 9.62 7.53 -14.43
CA ASN A 352 10.06 6.36 -13.66
C ASN A 352 11.25 6.65 -12.73
N SER A 353 11.59 7.93 -12.54
CA SER A 353 12.76 8.37 -11.76
C SER A 353 12.63 8.04 -10.27
N GLU A 354 11.42 8.04 -9.71
CA GLU A 354 11.17 7.62 -8.31
C GLU A 354 11.47 6.15 -8.03
N LEU A 355 11.48 5.31 -9.08
CA LEU A 355 11.85 3.90 -9.05
C LEU A 355 13.33 3.68 -9.41
N GLY A 356 14.04 4.76 -9.74
CA GLY A 356 15.44 4.73 -10.18
C GLY A 356 15.64 4.51 -11.68
N GLY A 357 14.62 4.82 -12.50
CA GLY A 357 14.73 4.84 -13.97
C GLY A 357 15.24 6.18 -14.53
N ASN A 358 15.39 6.26 -15.86
CA ASN A 358 15.95 7.41 -16.56
C ASN A 358 14.90 8.35 -17.18
N VAL A 359 13.64 7.91 -17.26
CA VAL A 359 12.53 8.72 -17.78
C VAL A 359 12.12 9.73 -16.72
N LYS A 360 12.17 11.02 -17.09
CA LYS A 360 11.85 12.14 -16.21
C LYS A 360 10.80 13.05 -16.84
N GLY A 361 10.02 13.71 -15.99
CA GLY A 361 8.99 14.65 -16.38
C GLY A 361 7.66 13.98 -16.70
N GLY A 362 6.65 14.80 -16.96
CA GLY A 362 5.26 14.36 -17.11
C GLY A 362 4.42 14.69 -15.90
#